data_AF-A0A8C9T9U9-F1
#
_entry.id   AF-A0A8C9T9U9-F1
#
_cell.length_a   1.000
_cell.length_b   1.000
_cell.length_c   1.000
_cell.angle_alpha   90.00
_cell.angle_beta   90.00
_cell.angle_gamma   90.00
#
_symmetry.space_group_name_H-M   'P 1'
#
loop_
_entity.id
_entity.type
_entity.pdbx_description
1 polymer ?
#
loop_
_entity_poly.entity_id
_entity_poly.type
_entity_poly.pdbx_seq_one_letter_code
_entity_poly.pdbx_strand_id
1 'polypeptide(L)'
;CDGEDRLGLTGEPDGEADGDSKADTPEIPTSVDNTPQCLNKALEGLSSRWRNWWIRGILSFTMISGFFLIIYLGPVMLIIVMTVQIKCFQEIITIGYRVYHSYDLPWFRTLSWYFLICVNYFFYGETVADYFGVLVQKEEPLQFLVRYHRFISFTLYLAGFCMFVLSLVKKHYRLQFYMFAWTHVTLLIVVTQSHLVIQNLFEGMIWFIVPISIVICNDIMAYLFGFFFGRTPLIKLSPKKTWEGFIGGFLSTVVFGFIFAYLLAQYQYFVCPVEYDSETNRFAVECQPSELFVMQEYRLPAALQNVLRWKTVKMYPFQIHSVALSTFASLIGPFGGFFASGFKRAFKIKDFANTIPGHGGIMDRFDCQYLMATFVHVYIASFIRGPNPSKVLQQVLVLQPEQQLSIFNTLRSHLQDKGILPPPRPEAQ
;
A
#
# COMPACT_ATOMS: atom_id res chain seq x y z
N CYS A 1 50.59 2.30 -41.50
CA CYS A 1 50.65 3.76 -41.23
C CYS A 1 49.56 4.05 -40.23
N ASP A 2 49.86 3.76 -38.97
CA ASP A 2 49.02 4.09 -37.81
C ASP A 2 49.37 5.49 -37.31
N GLY A 3 48.40 6.11 -36.64
CA GLY A 3 48.58 7.25 -35.74
C GLY A 3 47.78 8.48 -36.14
N GLU A 4 47.19 9.25 -35.22
CA GLU A 4 46.97 9.09 -33.77
C GLU A 4 46.11 10.29 -33.34
N ASP A 5 45.24 10.05 -32.35
CA ASP A 5 44.56 11.09 -31.57
C ASP A 5 45.57 12.04 -30.91
N ARG A 6 45.28 13.35 -30.91
CA ARG A 6 45.95 14.31 -30.04
C ARG A 6 44.95 14.89 -29.04
N LEU A 7 44.78 14.18 -27.92
CA LEU A 7 44.47 14.79 -26.63
C LEU A 7 45.75 15.44 -26.09
N GLY A 8 45.71 16.75 -25.85
CA GLY A 8 46.77 17.46 -25.14
C GLY A 8 46.56 17.38 -23.63
N LEU A 9 47.45 16.65 -22.94
CA LEU A 9 47.71 16.79 -21.51
C LEU A 9 49.10 17.43 -21.35
N THR A 10 49.17 18.48 -20.52
CA THR A 10 50.40 18.91 -19.84
C THR A 10 50.06 19.03 -18.35
N GLY A 11 50.80 18.30 -17.52
CA GLY A 11 50.52 18.11 -16.10
C GLY A 11 51.33 19.01 -15.16
N GLU A 12 50.73 19.21 -13.97
CA GLU A 12 51.27 19.27 -12.58
C GLU A 12 52.29 20.37 -12.20
N PRO A 13 52.43 20.77 -10.89
CA PRO A 13 52.01 20.07 -9.66
C PRO A 13 51.34 20.93 -8.54
N ASP A 14 50.75 20.21 -7.58
CA ASP A 14 50.64 20.46 -6.12
C ASP A 14 50.32 21.85 -5.55
N GLY A 15 49.17 21.91 -4.87
CA GLY A 15 48.81 22.94 -3.91
C GLY A 15 47.64 22.48 -3.06
N GLU A 16 47.93 21.87 -1.90
CA GLU A 16 46.98 21.72 -0.80
C GLU A 16 46.33 23.08 -0.47
N ALA A 17 45.00 23.13 -0.52
CA ALA A 17 44.22 24.13 0.19
C ALA A 17 42.87 23.53 0.54
N ASP A 18 42.76 23.08 1.79
CA ASP A 18 41.50 22.90 2.50
C ASP A 18 40.60 24.12 2.28
N GLY A 19 39.42 23.86 1.73
CA GLY A 19 38.45 24.89 1.38
C GLY A 19 37.07 24.25 1.27
N ASP A 20 36.55 23.82 2.42
CA ASP A 20 35.18 23.34 2.61
C ASP A 20 34.19 24.48 2.29
N SER A 21 33.92 24.69 1.01
CA SER A 21 32.92 25.64 0.54
C SER A 21 31.54 25.01 0.75
N LYS A 22 30.98 25.26 1.94
CA LYS A 22 29.55 25.18 2.21
C LYS A 22 28.80 25.93 1.11
N ALA A 23 28.28 25.19 0.14
CA ALA A 23 27.22 25.68 -0.72
C ALA A 23 25.96 25.76 0.14
N ASP A 24 25.72 26.95 0.69
CA ASP A 24 24.49 27.33 1.39
C ASP A 24 23.30 27.12 0.44
N THR A 25 22.68 25.95 0.56
CA THR A 25 21.31 25.76 0.10
C THR A 25 20.41 26.48 1.09
N PRO A 26 19.50 27.39 0.66
CA PRO A 26 18.64 28.12 1.57
C PRO A 26 17.87 27.15 2.48
N GLU A 27 17.87 27.41 3.79
CA GLU A 27 17.00 26.70 4.72
C GLU A 27 15.55 26.88 4.28
N ILE A 28 14.87 25.76 4.03
CA ILE A 28 13.48 25.74 3.60
C ILE A 28 12.63 26.33 4.75
N PRO A 29 11.77 27.33 4.51
CA PRO A 29 10.96 27.93 5.58
C PRO A 29 10.11 26.87 6.27
N THR A 30 10.24 26.78 7.60
CA THR A 30 9.34 25.97 8.44
C THR A 30 7.91 26.42 8.24
N SER A 31 7.05 25.47 7.86
CA SER A 31 5.68 25.72 7.41
C SER A 31 4.77 26.28 8.52
N VAL A 32 3.87 27.17 8.08
CA VAL A 32 2.80 27.84 8.84
C VAL A 32 2.03 26.86 9.74
N ASP A 33 1.71 27.27 10.96
CA ASP A 33 0.94 26.51 11.95
C ASP A 33 -0.52 26.35 11.48
N ASN A 34 -0.87 25.16 10.99
CA ASN A 34 -2.19 24.82 10.45
C ASN A 34 -3.19 24.34 11.52
N THR A 35 -2.94 24.62 12.80
CA THR A 35 -3.82 24.18 13.89
C THR A 35 -5.22 24.83 13.77
N PRO A 36 -6.33 24.07 13.86
CA PRO A 36 -7.69 24.63 13.76
C PRO A 36 -7.89 25.77 14.76
N GLN A 37 -8.49 26.88 14.30
CA GLN A 37 -8.67 28.09 15.13
C GLN A 37 -9.47 27.82 16.42
N CYS A 38 -10.44 26.90 16.37
CA CYS A 38 -11.19 26.44 17.56
C CYS A 38 -10.27 25.81 18.61
N LEU A 39 -9.30 25.00 18.17
CA LEU A 39 -8.35 24.33 19.06
C LEU A 39 -7.32 25.32 19.63
N ASN A 40 -6.88 26.29 18.82
CA ASN A 40 -5.99 27.36 19.27
C ASN A 40 -6.67 28.25 20.33
N LYS A 41 -7.94 28.61 20.13
CA LYS A 41 -8.72 29.40 21.09
C LYS A 41 -9.02 28.63 22.38
N ALA A 42 -9.24 27.32 22.30
CA ALA A 42 -9.45 26.48 23.48
C ALA A 42 -8.17 26.27 24.31
N LEU A 43 -6.98 26.42 23.71
CA LEU A 43 -5.68 26.15 24.34
C LEU A 43 -4.86 27.42 24.59
N GLU A 44 -5.46 28.60 24.46
CA GLU A 44 -4.78 29.91 24.50
C GLU A 44 -4.10 30.22 25.85
N GLY A 45 -4.50 29.53 26.94
CA GLY A 45 -3.93 29.71 28.29
C GLY A 45 -2.82 28.73 28.68
N LEU A 46 -2.44 27.77 27.83
CA LEU A 46 -1.47 26.73 28.16
C LEU A 46 -0.08 27.04 27.61
N SER A 47 0.97 26.75 28.40
CA SER A 47 2.36 26.83 27.93
C SER A 47 2.56 25.97 26.66
N SER A 48 3.49 26.39 25.79
CA SER A 48 3.71 25.76 24.47
C SER A 48 3.94 24.24 24.51
N ARG A 49 4.56 23.73 25.59
CA ARG A 49 4.75 22.28 25.80
C ARG A 49 3.44 21.55 26.05
N TRP A 50 2.62 22.06 26.96
CA TRP A 50 1.32 21.48 27.29
C TRP A 50 0.33 21.61 26.14
N ARG A 51 0.36 22.73 25.41
CA ARG A 51 -0.42 22.91 24.18
C ARG A 51 -0.11 21.83 23.16
N ASN A 52 1.17 21.59 22.86
CA ASN A 52 1.59 20.56 21.91
C ASN A 52 1.22 19.13 22.38
N TRP A 53 1.30 18.86 23.68
CA TRP A 53 0.89 17.57 24.25
C TRP A 53 -0.62 17.34 24.09
N TRP A 54 -1.44 18.34 24.39
CA TRP A 54 -2.89 18.28 24.22
C TRP A 54 -3.31 18.17 22.75
N ILE A 55 -2.72 18.97 21.85
CA ILE A 55 -2.96 18.86 20.39
C ILE A 55 -2.66 17.45 19.92
N ARG A 56 -1.51 16.88 20.33
CA ARG A 56 -1.15 15.51 19.97
C ARG A 56 -2.12 14.48 20.54
N GLY A 57 -2.54 14.63 21.79
CA GLY A 57 -3.49 13.73 22.45
C GLY A 57 -4.85 13.73 21.76
N ILE A 58 -5.45 14.92 21.56
CA ILE A 58 -6.76 15.09 20.92
C ILE A 58 -6.74 14.54 19.49
N LEU A 59 -5.76 14.93 18.68
CA LEU A 59 -5.67 14.45 17.30
C LEU A 59 -5.39 12.94 17.22
N SER A 60 -4.67 12.37 18.18
CA SER A 60 -4.49 10.91 18.23
C SER A 60 -5.82 10.19 18.51
N PHE A 61 -6.61 10.70 19.44
CA PHE A 61 -7.95 10.18 19.70
C PHE A 61 -8.86 10.33 18.47
N THR A 62 -8.85 11.50 17.82
CA THR A 62 -9.60 11.73 16.58
C THR A 62 -9.18 10.77 15.46
N MET A 63 -7.90 10.49 15.28
CA MET A 63 -7.42 9.52 14.28
C MET A 63 -7.88 8.09 14.62
N ILE A 64 -7.82 7.68 15.89
CA ILE A 64 -8.28 6.35 16.32
C ILE A 64 -9.79 6.21 16.13
N SER A 65 -10.58 7.19 16.59
CA SER A 65 -12.03 7.21 16.36
C SER A 65 -12.37 7.23 14.87
N GLY A 66 -11.61 8.00 14.09
CA GLY A 66 -11.69 8.00 12.64
C GLY A 66 -11.47 6.61 12.06
N PHE A 67 -10.40 5.91 12.46
CA PHE A 67 -10.09 4.56 11.99
C PHE A 67 -11.19 3.54 12.30
N PHE A 68 -11.80 3.58 13.50
CA PHE A 68 -12.93 2.69 13.82
C PHE A 68 -14.20 3.06 13.05
N LEU A 69 -14.49 4.35 12.87
CA LEU A 69 -15.62 4.80 12.03
C LEU A 69 -15.45 4.35 10.58
N ILE A 70 -14.22 4.45 10.09
CA ILE A 70 -13.75 4.00 8.77
C ILE A 70 -14.02 2.50 8.61
N ILE A 71 -13.62 1.67 9.58
CA ILE A 71 -13.94 0.24 9.59
C ILE A 71 -15.45 0.00 9.58
N TYR A 72 -16.23 0.74 10.38
CA TYR A 72 -17.68 0.60 10.46
C TYR A 72 -18.40 0.95 9.15
N LEU A 73 -17.89 1.91 8.40
CA LEU A 73 -18.44 2.37 7.12
C LEU A 73 -18.26 1.34 5.97
N GLY A 74 -17.53 0.24 6.18
CA GLY A 74 -17.46 -0.90 5.26
C GLY A 74 -16.99 -0.50 3.85
N PRO A 75 -17.70 -0.82 2.75
CA PRO A 75 -17.26 -0.55 1.38
C PRO A 75 -16.91 0.92 1.05
N VAL A 76 -17.39 1.90 1.83
CA VAL A 76 -17.02 3.32 1.71
C VAL A 76 -15.51 3.55 1.95
N MET A 77 -14.82 2.58 2.56
CA MET A 77 -13.36 2.51 2.70
C MET A 77 -12.60 2.81 1.40
N LEU A 78 -13.12 2.40 0.25
CA LEU A 78 -12.49 2.63 -1.06
C LEU A 78 -12.28 4.12 -1.33
N ILE A 79 -13.29 4.95 -1.04
CA ILE A 79 -13.25 6.40 -1.25
C ILE A 79 -12.19 7.03 -0.36
N ILE A 80 -12.01 6.49 0.85
CA ILE A 80 -11.07 7.01 1.83
C ILE A 80 -9.64 6.66 1.44
N VAL A 81 -9.38 5.43 0.99
CA VAL A 81 -8.06 5.03 0.47
C VAL A 81 -7.67 5.91 -0.72
N MET A 82 -8.60 6.19 -1.64
CA MET A 82 -8.36 7.14 -2.73
C MET A 82 -8.09 8.57 -2.24
N THR A 83 -8.80 9.02 -1.20
CA THR A 83 -8.58 10.36 -0.63
C THR A 83 -7.20 10.47 0.03
N VAL A 84 -6.79 9.46 0.79
CA VAL A 84 -5.46 9.37 1.40
C VAL A 84 -4.37 9.36 0.31
N GLN A 85 -4.56 8.56 -0.74
CA GLN A 85 -3.66 8.50 -1.89
C GLN A 85 -3.49 9.88 -2.55
N ILE A 86 -4.59 10.59 -2.85
CA ILE A 86 -4.54 11.93 -3.45
C ILE A 86 -3.77 12.90 -2.57
N LYS A 87 -3.96 12.83 -1.24
CA LYS A 87 -3.22 13.67 -0.30
C LYS A 87 -1.74 13.33 -0.22
N CYS A 88 -1.36 12.05 -0.14
CA CYS A 88 0.04 11.63 -0.19
C CYS A 88 0.72 12.09 -1.49
N PHE A 89 0.04 11.94 -2.64
CA PHE A 89 0.54 12.43 -3.92
C PHE A 89 0.75 13.95 -3.88
N GLN A 90 -0.24 14.70 -3.38
CA GLN A 90 -0.14 16.15 -3.24
C GLN A 90 1.06 16.56 -2.37
N GLU A 91 1.30 15.89 -1.24
CA GLU A 91 2.43 16.17 -0.33
C GLU A 91 3.78 15.98 -1.04
N ILE A 92 3.99 14.83 -1.68
CA ILE A 92 5.27 14.51 -2.36
C ILE A 92 5.52 15.42 -3.55
N ILE A 93 4.49 15.68 -4.38
CA ILE A 93 4.60 16.58 -5.52
C ILE A 93 4.91 18.03 -5.06
N THR A 94 4.30 18.46 -3.95
CA THR A 94 4.57 19.80 -3.39
C THR A 94 6.01 19.95 -2.91
N ILE A 95 6.62 18.91 -2.35
CA ILE A 95 8.04 18.91 -2.00
C ILE A 95 8.90 19.08 -3.26
N GLY A 96 8.61 18.33 -4.32
CA GLY A 96 9.31 18.47 -5.60
C GLY A 96 9.30 19.92 -6.08
N TYR A 97 8.12 20.56 -6.08
CA TYR A 97 8.00 21.97 -6.47
C TYR A 97 8.84 22.93 -5.65
N ARG A 98 8.89 22.74 -4.33
CA ARG A 98 9.67 23.59 -3.43
C ARG A 98 11.17 23.37 -3.62
N VAL A 99 11.61 22.12 -3.70
CA VAL A 99 13.04 21.77 -3.83
C VAL A 99 13.63 22.31 -5.12
N TYR A 100 12.95 22.07 -6.23
CA TYR A 100 13.46 22.43 -7.55
C TYR A 100 13.06 23.86 -8.00
N HIS A 101 12.45 24.66 -7.12
CA HIS A 101 12.09 26.06 -7.36
C HIS A 101 11.31 26.28 -8.68
N SER A 102 10.41 25.37 -9.03
CA SER A 102 9.71 25.34 -10.33
C SER A 102 8.51 26.31 -10.41
N TYR A 103 8.55 27.42 -9.68
CA TYR A 103 7.43 28.37 -9.58
C TYR A 103 7.08 29.02 -10.94
N ASP A 104 8.04 29.08 -11.86
CA ASP A 104 7.90 29.72 -13.18
C ASP A 104 7.27 28.82 -14.27
N LEU A 105 6.91 27.56 -13.95
CA LEU A 105 6.38 26.58 -14.91
C LEU A 105 4.92 26.17 -14.56
N PRO A 106 3.90 26.97 -14.92
CA PRO A 106 2.51 26.74 -14.50
C PRO A 106 1.89 25.45 -15.07
N TRP A 107 2.28 25.06 -16.28
CA TRP A 107 1.75 23.87 -16.96
C TRP A 107 2.13 22.55 -16.29
N PHE A 108 3.26 22.52 -15.59
CA PHE A 108 3.76 21.28 -15.01
C PHE A 108 2.85 20.77 -13.87
N ARG A 109 2.24 21.70 -13.10
CA ARG A 109 1.27 21.34 -12.05
C ARG A 109 0.06 20.63 -12.64
N THR A 110 -0.53 21.22 -13.68
CA THR A 110 -1.68 20.64 -14.38
C THR A 110 -1.33 19.28 -14.97
N LEU A 111 -0.15 19.14 -15.55
CA LEU A 111 0.32 17.88 -16.14
C LEU A 111 0.50 16.77 -15.09
N SER A 112 0.98 17.09 -13.89
CA SER A 112 1.11 16.09 -12.81
C SER A 112 -0.24 15.59 -12.32
N TRP A 113 -1.23 16.48 -12.19
CA TRP A 113 -2.60 16.09 -11.87
C TRP A 113 -3.28 15.30 -12.99
N TYR A 114 -2.97 15.63 -14.25
CA TYR A 114 -3.43 14.86 -15.41
C TYR A 114 -2.93 13.41 -15.36
N PHE A 115 -1.63 13.20 -15.12
CA PHE A 115 -1.09 11.85 -14.99
C PHE A 115 -1.66 11.10 -13.78
N LEU A 116 -1.95 11.80 -12.66
CA LEU A 116 -2.66 11.18 -11.54
C LEU A 116 -4.02 10.63 -11.98
N ILE A 117 -4.83 11.41 -12.69
CA ILE A 117 -6.14 10.96 -13.18
C ILE A 117 -5.99 9.79 -14.15
N CYS A 118 -5.04 9.87 -15.09
CA CYS A 118 -4.78 8.82 -16.07
C CYS A 118 -4.40 7.48 -15.40
N VAL A 119 -3.45 7.50 -14.45
CA VAL A 119 -3.00 6.30 -13.75
C VAL A 119 -4.09 5.75 -12.83
N ASN A 120 -4.88 6.61 -12.18
CA ASN A 120 -6.04 6.16 -11.42
C ASN A 120 -7.08 5.48 -12.33
N TYR A 121 -7.41 6.08 -13.48
CA TYR A 121 -8.34 5.48 -14.42
C TYR A 121 -7.89 4.08 -14.86
N PHE A 122 -6.58 3.90 -15.11
CA PHE A 122 -6.02 2.58 -15.44
C PHE A 122 -6.23 1.56 -14.31
N PHE A 123 -5.66 1.79 -13.13
CA PHE A 123 -5.68 0.79 -12.03
C PHE A 123 -7.08 0.57 -11.44
N TYR A 124 -7.84 1.65 -11.22
CA TYR A 124 -9.16 1.54 -10.63
C TYR A 124 -10.20 1.09 -11.64
N GLY A 125 -10.04 1.41 -12.92
CA GLY A 125 -10.93 0.91 -13.97
C GLY A 125 -10.85 -0.61 -14.12
N GLU A 126 -9.66 -1.23 -14.02
CA GLU A 126 -9.54 -2.70 -13.99
C GLU A 126 -10.20 -3.29 -12.74
N THR A 127 -10.01 -2.65 -11.58
CA THR A 127 -10.66 -3.07 -10.32
C THR A 127 -12.18 -3.01 -10.42
N VAL A 128 -12.71 -1.92 -10.98
CA VAL A 128 -14.16 -1.75 -11.18
C VAL A 128 -14.68 -2.79 -12.17
N ALA A 129 -13.97 -3.06 -13.27
CA ALA A 129 -14.36 -4.09 -14.23
C ALA A 129 -14.41 -5.49 -13.59
N ASP A 130 -13.41 -5.83 -12.76
CA ASP A 130 -13.29 -7.14 -12.12
C ASP A 130 -14.34 -7.38 -11.02
N TYR A 131 -14.60 -6.40 -10.16
CA TYR A 131 -15.50 -6.56 -9.01
C TYR A 131 -16.93 -6.09 -9.27
N PHE A 132 -17.15 -5.18 -10.21
CA PHE A 132 -18.44 -4.56 -10.50
C PHE A 132 -18.96 -4.84 -11.91
N GLY A 133 -18.38 -5.80 -12.64
CA GLY A 133 -18.74 -6.07 -14.04
C GLY A 133 -20.24 -6.20 -14.29
N VAL A 134 -20.99 -6.82 -13.37
CA VAL A 134 -22.46 -6.98 -13.47
C VAL A 134 -23.20 -5.64 -13.35
N LEU A 135 -22.75 -4.75 -12.47
CA LEU A 135 -23.33 -3.41 -12.31
C LEU A 135 -23.02 -2.53 -13.54
N VAL A 136 -21.78 -2.60 -14.02
CA VAL A 136 -21.33 -1.82 -15.18
C VAL A 136 -22.06 -2.24 -16.45
N GLN A 137 -22.36 -3.53 -16.63
CA GLN A 137 -23.09 -4.02 -17.81
C GLN A 137 -24.55 -3.56 -17.88
N LYS A 138 -25.13 -3.07 -16.78
CA LYS A 138 -26.49 -2.50 -16.79
C LYS A 138 -26.55 -1.09 -17.39
N GLU A 139 -25.44 -0.38 -17.43
CA GLU A 139 -25.36 1.03 -17.87
C GLU A 139 -24.56 1.15 -19.17
N GLU A 140 -25.25 1.46 -20.28
CA GLU A 140 -24.68 1.67 -21.63
C GLU A 140 -23.39 2.52 -21.67
N PRO A 141 -23.31 3.72 -21.04
CA PRO A 141 -22.10 4.54 -21.11
C PRO A 141 -20.91 3.90 -20.36
N LEU A 142 -21.19 3.14 -19.30
CA LEU A 142 -20.18 2.49 -18.47
C LEU A 142 -19.61 1.25 -19.16
N GLN A 143 -20.46 0.53 -19.92
CA GLN A 143 -20.05 -0.62 -20.72
C GLN A 143 -18.99 -0.25 -21.77
N PHE A 144 -19.16 0.88 -22.47
CA PHE A 144 -18.16 1.37 -23.43
C PHE A 144 -16.81 1.64 -22.75
N LEU A 145 -16.82 2.33 -21.60
CA LEU A 145 -15.61 2.67 -20.84
C LEU A 145 -14.85 1.44 -20.36
N VAL A 146 -15.54 0.39 -19.91
CA VAL A 146 -14.90 -0.85 -19.46
C VAL A 146 -14.41 -1.69 -20.64
N ARG A 147 -15.19 -1.81 -21.71
CA ARG A 147 -14.80 -2.60 -22.90
C ARG A 147 -13.52 -2.07 -23.57
N TYR A 148 -13.38 -0.76 -23.67
CA TYR A 148 -12.21 -0.12 -24.29
C TYR A 148 -11.23 0.46 -23.27
N HIS A 149 -11.35 0.09 -21.99
CA HIS A 149 -10.58 0.64 -20.87
C HIS A 149 -9.07 0.72 -21.13
N ARG A 150 -8.47 -0.39 -21.58
CA ARG A 150 -7.01 -0.46 -21.83
C ARG A 150 -6.58 0.48 -22.95
N PHE A 151 -7.36 0.56 -24.02
CA PHE A 151 -7.08 1.42 -25.16
C PHE A 151 -7.26 2.90 -24.82
N ILE A 152 -8.33 3.24 -24.09
CA ILE A 152 -8.57 4.59 -23.58
C ILE A 152 -7.43 5.01 -22.64
N SER A 153 -7.04 4.14 -21.70
CA SER A 153 -5.93 4.39 -20.77
C SER A 153 -4.62 4.67 -21.51
N PHE A 154 -4.28 3.84 -22.51
CA PHE A 154 -3.10 4.05 -23.34
C PHE A 154 -3.14 5.39 -24.09
N THR A 155 -4.30 5.73 -24.66
CA THR A 155 -4.49 6.98 -25.41
C THR A 155 -4.37 8.21 -24.50
N LEU A 156 -4.96 8.16 -23.29
CA LEU A 156 -4.82 9.22 -22.29
C LEU A 156 -3.36 9.39 -21.86
N TYR A 157 -2.64 8.29 -21.60
CA TYR A 157 -1.23 8.40 -21.24
C TYR A 157 -0.40 9.01 -22.37
N LEU A 158 -0.62 8.58 -23.62
CA LEU A 158 0.07 9.11 -24.80
C LEU A 158 -0.25 10.60 -25.02
N ALA A 159 -1.49 11.03 -24.81
CA ALA A 159 -1.86 12.44 -24.87
C ALA A 159 -1.11 13.26 -23.81
N GLY A 160 -1.01 12.74 -22.57
CA GLY A 160 -0.18 13.33 -21.50
C GLY A 160 1.30 13.45 -21.88
N PHE A 161 1.85 12.40 -22.48
CA PHE A 161 3.23 12.39 -22.97
C PHE A 161 3.46 13.43 -24.08
N CYS A 162 2.56 13.50 -25.06
CA CYS A 162 2.61 14.54 -26.10
C CYS A 162 2.50 15.95 -25.50
N MET A 163 1.59 16.18 -24.54
CA MET A 163 1.48 17.45 -23.83
C MET A 163 2.78 17.82 -23.09
N PHE A 164 3.46 16.85 -22.46
CA PHE A 164 4.76 17.07 -21.85
C PHE A 164 5.79 17.53 -22.88
N VAL A 165 5.92 16.81 -24.00
CA VAL A 165 6.87 17.14 -25.06
C VAL A 165 6.60 18.53 -25.65
N LEU A 166 5.34 18.89 -25.87
CA LEU A 166 4.94 20.21 -26.35
C LEU A 166 5.18 21.32 -25.32
N SER A 167 5.22 20.99 -24.03
CA SER A 167 5.51 21.94 -22.95
C SER A 167 7.00 22.23 -22.75
N LEU A 168 7.89 21.58 -23.51
CA LEU A 168 9.34 21.71 -23.32
C LEU A 168 9.83 23.12 -23.64
N VAL A 169 10.47 23.78 -22.67
CA VAL A 169 10.99 25.14 -22.81
C VAL A 169 12.51 25.11 -22.82
N LYS A 170 13.11 25.73 -23.84
CA LYS A 170 14.57 25.89 -23.95
C LYS A 170 15.10 26.57 -22.67
N LYS A 171 16.27 26.10 -22.18
CA LYS A 171 16.89 26.41 -20.87
C LYS A 171 16.38 25.59 -19.66
N HIS A 172 15.17 25.02 -19.70
CA HIS A 172 14.59 24.31 -18.54
C HIS A 172 14.46 22.80 -18.71
N TYR A 173 15.03 22.20 -19.78
CA TYR A 173 14.87 20.76 -20.06
C TYR A 173 15.22 19.87 -18.87
N ARG A 174 16.37 20.10 -18.23
CA ARG A 174 16.83 19.28 -17.11
C ARG A 174 15.82 19.30 -15.95
N LEU A 175 15.31 20.48 -15.61
CA LEU A 175 14.27 20.66 -14.59
C LEU A 175 12.96 19.95 -14.98
N GLN A 176 12.51 20.12 -16.22
CA GLN A 176 11.28 19.50 -16.72
C GLN A 176 11.37 17.96 -16.70
N PHE A 177 12.50 17.38 -17.09
CA PHE A 177 12.74 15.93 -17.02
C PHE A 177 12.84 15.43 -15.57
N TYR A 178 13.46 16.17 -14.66
CA TYR A 178 13.49 15.80 -13.23
C TYR A 178 12.10 15.78 -12.63
N MET A 179 11.28 16.78 -12.94
CA MET A 179 9.92 16.83 -12.45
C MET A 179 9.05 15.75 -13.11
N PHE A 180 9.21 15.50 -14.40
CA PHE A 180 8.53 14.40 -15.09
C PHE A 180 8.84 13.05 -14.43
N ALA A 181 10.10 12.77 -14.17
CA ALA A 181 10.53 11.57 -13.45
C ALA A 181 9.97 11.54 -12.01
N TRP A 182 10.01 12.67 -11.30
CA TRP A 182 9.45 12.81 -9.96
C TRP A 182 7.97 12.45 -9.92
N THR A 183 7.18 12.95 -10.87
CA THR A 183 5.76 12.63 -11.00
C THR A 183 5.55 11.13 -11.24
N HIS A 184 6.28 10.51 -12.17
CA HIS A 184 6.12 9.09 -12.48
C HIS A 184 6.54 8.17 -11.32
N VAL A 185 7.65 8.48 -10.65
CA VAL A 185 8.09 7.74 -9.45
C VAL A 185 7.07 7.90 -8.33
N THR A 186 6.52 9.11 -8.12
CA THR A 186 5.47 9.34 -7.12
C THR A 186 4.21 8.55 -7.46
N LEU A 187 3.80 8.51 -8.73
CA LEU A 187 2.64 7.72 -9.17
C LEU A 187 2.84 6.23 -8.94
N LEU A 188 4.02 5.71 -9.28
CA LEU A 188 4.39 4.31 -9.02
C LEU A 188 4.33 3.98 -7.53
N ILE A 189 4.87 4.85 -6.68
CA ILE A 189 4.91 4.60 -5.23
C ILE A 189 3.54 4.79 -4.58
N VAL A 190 2.74 5.78 -4.99
CA VAL A 190 1.51 6.12 -4.27
C VAL A 190 0.29 5.40 -4.85
N VAL A 191 0.13 5.39 -6.18
CA VAL A 191 -1.07 4.84 -6.83
C VAL A 191 -1.03 3.31 -6.89
N THR A 192 0.13 2.72 -7.17
CA THR A 192 0.24 1.25 -7.14
C THR A 192 -0.03 0.74 -5.73
N GLN A 193 0.49 1.40 -4.70
CA GLN A 193 0.28 0.96 -3.31
C GLN A 193 -1.19 1.09 -2.89
N SER A 194 -1.87 2.19 -3.22
CA SER A 194 -3.30 2.32 -2.95
C SER A 194 -4.14 1.27 -3.68
N HIS A 195 -3.78 0.94 -4.92
CA HIS A 195 -4.43 -0.11 -5.69
C HIS A 195 -4.28 -1.49 -5.02
N LEU A 196 -3.06 -1.85 -4.57
CA LEU A 196 -2.81 -3.10 -3.87
C LEU A 196 -3.57 -3.18 -2.54
N VAL A 197 -3.60 -2.07 -1.77
CA VAL A 197 -4.42 -1.97 -0.55
C VAL A 197 -5.88 -2.28 -0.83
N ILE A 198 -6.42 -1.75 -1.92
CA ILE A 198 -7.81 -1.95 -2.31
C ILE A 198 -8.07 -3.38 -2.75
N GLN A 199 -7.17 -3.98 -3.52
CA GLN A 199 -7.29 -5.40 -3.87
C GLN A 199 -7.28 -6.29 -2.63
N ASN A 200 -6.42 -6.00 -1.65
CA ASN A 200 -6.41 -6.72 -0.37
C ASN A 200 -7.72 -6.54 0.40
N LEU A 201 -8.31 -5.35 0.38
CA LEU A 201 -9.59 -5.06 1.03
C LEU A 201 -10.73 -5.91 0.44
N PHE A 202 -10.78 -6.06 -0.89
CA PHE A 202 -11.82 -6.83 -1.56
C PHE A 202 -11.79 -8.33 -1.25
N GLU A 203 -10.60 -8.88 -0.97
CA GLU A 203 -10.44 -10.28 -0.51
C GLU A 203 -10.91 -10.50 0.94
N GLY A 204 -11.23 -9.41 1.67
CA GLY A 204 -11.76 -9.42 3.03
C GLY A 204 -11.11 -8.33 3.88
N MET A 205 -11.91 -7.63 4.69
CA MET A 205 -11.41 -6.51 5.51
C MET A 205 -10.31 -6.93 6.50
N ILE A 206 -10.26 -8.20 6.90
CA ILE A 206 -9.23 -8.75 7.77
C ILE A 206 -7.82 -8.62 7.15
N TRP A 207 -7.71 -8.72 5.83
CA TRP A 207 -6.46 -8.55 5.07
C TRP A 207 -5.99 -7.09 5.02
N PHE A 208 -6.83 -6.15 5.43
CA PHE A 208 -6.47 -4.74 5.58
C PHE A 208 -6.19 -4.39 7.05
N ILE A 209 -7.11 -4.77 7.95
CA ILE A 209 -7.09 -4.35 9.36
C ILE A 209 -5.94 -5.01 10.12
N VAL A 210 -5.69 -6.30 9.91
CA VAL A 210 -4.64 -7.04 10.63
C VAL A 210 -3.25 -6.50 10.29
N PRO A 211 -2.84 -6.37 9.01
CA PRO A 211 -1.55 -5.79 8.64
C PRO A 211 -1.32 -4.39 9.18
N ILE A 212 -2.31 -3.50 9.07
CA ILE A 212 -2.19 -2.12 9.55
C ILE A 212 -1.99 -2.10 11.07
N SER A 213 -2.78 -2.89 11.79
CA SER A 213 -2.73 -2.95 13.26
C SER A 213 -1.40 -3.53 13.75
N ILE A 214 -0.87 -4.53 13.05
CA ILE A 214 0.44 -5.14 13.33
C ILE A 214 1.56 -4.11 13.15
N VAL A 215 1.56 -3.32 12.07
CA VAL A 215 2.57 -2.27 11.85
C VAL A 215 2.49 -1.19 12.94
N ILE A 216 1.28 -0.76 13.31
CA ILE A 216 1.07 0.21 14.40
C ILE A 216 1.58 -0.37 15.72
N CYS A 217 1.24 -1.62 16.02
CA CYS A 217 1.70 -2.32 17.21
C CYS A 217 3.23 -2.38 17.24
N ASN A 218 3.86 -2.73 16.12
CA ASN A 218 5.31 -2.81 16.00
C ASN A 218 5.99 -1.46 16.31
N ASP A 219 5.49 -0.36 15.74
CA ASP A 219 6.05 0.97 16.01
C ASP A 219 5.92 1.38 17.48
N ILE A 220 4.77 1.10 18.11
CA ILE A 220 4.54 1.38 19.53
C ILE A 220 5.45 0.52 20.41
N MET A 221 5.50 -0.79 20.17
CA MET A 221 6.28 -1.72 20.98
C MET A 221 7.78 -1.48 20.79
N ALA A 222 8.24 -1.25 19.57
CA ALA A 222 9.64 -0.92 19.32
C ALA A 222 10.06 0.37 20.02
N TYR A 223 9.17 1.37 20.09
CA TYR A 223 9.40 2.58 20.88
C TYR A 223 9.45 2.28 22.39
N LEU A 224 8.50 1.52 22.93
CA LEU A 224 8.45 1.18 24.36
C LEU A 224 9.68 0.39 24.81
N PHE A 225 10.01 -0.70 24.13
CA PHE A 225 11.20 -1.49 24.45
C PHE A 225 12.49 -0.69 24.20
N GLY A 226 12.53 0.15 23.16
CA GLY A 226 13.65 1.05 22.92
C GLY A 226 13.82 2.10 24.02
N PHE A 227 12.74 2.59 24.60
CA PHE A 227 12.79 3.55 25.70
C PHE A 227 13.27 2.93 27.02
N PHE A 228 12.78 1.75 27.38
CA PHE A 228 13.12 1.10 28.66
C PHE A 228 14.44 0.34 28.63
N PHE A 229 14.77 -0.31 27.51
CA PHE A 229 15.90 -1.24 27.40
C PHE A 229 16.92 -0.82 26.34
N GLY A 230 16.65 0.22 25.57
CA GLY A 230 17.50 0.63 24.44
C GLY A 230 18.86 1.15 24.89
N ARG A 231 19.92 0.52 24.38
CA ARG A 231 21.31 0.94 24.60
C ARG A 231 22.10 1.01 23.30
N THR A 232 21.77 0.15 22.34
CA THR A 232 22.52 0.02 21.09
C THR A 232 21.74 0.57 19.89
N PRO A 233 22.24 1.62 19.21
CA PRO A 233 21.56 2.20 18.06
C PRO A 233 21.56 1.22 16.87
N LEU A 234 20.42 1.14 16.18
CA LEU A 234 20.22 0.22 15.06
C LEU A 234 20.86 0.73 13.77
N ILE A 235 20.69 2.02 13.45
CA ILE A 235 21.20 2.63 12.21
C ILE A 235 21.61 4.09 12.44
N LYS A 236 22.71 4.53 11.80
CA LYS A 236 23.22 5.91 11.93
C LYS A 236 22.22 6.97 11.45
N LEU A 237 21.41 6.65 10.44
CA LEU A 237 20.39 7.54 9.90
C LEU A 237 19.27 7.87 10.92
N SER A 238 19.03 6.97 11.88
CA SER A 238 17.98 7.10 12.89
C SER A 238 18.50 6.69 14.28
N PRO A 239 19.26 7.59 14.95
CA PRO A 239 19.96 7.25 16.19
C PRO A 239 19.04 6.92 17.37
N LYS A 240 17.74 7.23 17.26
CA LYS A 240 16.73 6.92 18.28
C LYS A 240 16.17 5.50 18.18
N LYS A 241 16.38 4.79 17.07
CA LYS A 241 15.94 3.39 16.95
C LYS A 241 17.04 2.48 17.47
N THR A 242 16.70 1.53 18.35
CA THR A 242 17.65 0.63 19.00
C THR A 242 17.41 -0.83 18.63
N TRP A 243 18.45 -1.67 18.74
CA TRP A 243 18.32 -3.11 18.51
C TRP A 243 17.40 -3.77 19.53
N GLU A 244 17.46 -3.36 20.79
CA GLU A 244 16.59 -3.90 21.85
C GLU A 244 15.12 -3.56 21.58
N GLY A 245 14.85 -2.34 21.09
CA GLY A 245 13.53 -1.94 20.62
C GLY A 245 13.06 -2.77 19.44
N PHE A 246 13.92 -3.01 18.44
CA PHE A 246 13.59 -3.82 17.27
C PHE A 246 13.23 -5.28 17.63
N ILE A 247 14.00 -5.91 18.51
CA ILE A 247 13.75 -7.29 18.96
C ILE A 247 12.48 -7.37 19.83
N GLY A 248 12.29 -6.43 20.76
CA GLY A 248 11.07 -6.36 21.58
C GLY A 248 9.82 -6.10 20.75
N GLY A 249 9.91 -5.20 19.78
CA GLY A 249 8.87 -4.93 18.79
C GLY A 249 8.49 -6.18 18.01
N PHE A 250 9.47 -6.94 17.51
CA PHE A 250 9.24 -8.20 16.80
C PHE A 250 8.45 -9.22 17.64
N LEU A 251 8.91 -9.52 18.85
CA LEU A 251 8.26 -10.51 19.71
C LEU A 251 6.83 -10.10 20.08
N SER A 252 6.63 -8.85 20.48
CA SER A 252 5.30 -8.33 20.83
C SER A 252 4.35 -8.30 19.64
N THR A 253 4.85 -7.96 18.46
CA THR A 253 4.05 -7.89 17.23
C THR A 253 3.56 -9.27 16.79
N VAL A 254 4.41 -10.30 16.88
CA VAL A 254 4.00 -11.69 16.57
C VAL A 254 2.92 -12.17 17.53
N VAL A 255 3.09 -11.92 18.84
CA VAL A 255 2.07 -12.27 19.85
C VAL A 255 0.76 -11.52 19.61
N PHE A 256 0.85 -10.21 19.36
CA PHE A 256 -0.30 -9.37 19.06
C PHE A 256 -1.02 -9.86 17.80
N GLY A 257 -0.30 -10.08 16.69
CA GLY A 257 -0.88 -10.54 15.44
C GLY A 257 -1.57 -11.90 15.56
N PHE A 258 -1.01 -12.83 16.34
CA PHE A 258 -1.61 -14.13 16.60
C PHE A 258 -2.95 -14.02 17.35
N ILE A 259 -3.01 -13.19 18.40
CA ILE A 259 -4.22 -12.97 19.20
C ILE A 259 -5.26 -12.17 18.40
N PHE A 260 -4.82 -11.10 17.74
CA PHE A 260 -5.71 -10.22 17.01
C PHE A 260 -6.37 -10.91 15.81
N ALA A 261 -5.62 -11.78 15.12
CA ALA A 261 -6.16 -12.64 14.07
C ALA A 261 -7.26 -13.59 14.59
N TYR A 262 -7.09 -14.17 15.78
CA TYR A 262 -8.11 -15.01 16.41
C TYR A 262 -9.39 -14.22 16.70
N LEU A 263 -9.27 -13.01 17.24
CA LEU A 263 -10.42 -12.16 17.58
C LEU A 263 -11.24 -11.76 16.33
N LEU A 264 -10.56 -11.33 15.26
CA LEU A 264 -11.25 -10.89 14.05
C LEU A 264 -11.82 -12.04 13.22
N ALA A 265 -11.17 -13.21 13.21
CA ALA A 265 -11.64 -14.39 12.47
C ALA A 265 -13.01 -14.92 12.94
N GLN A 266 -13.47 -14.54 14.14
CA GLN A 266 -14.78 -14.93 14.66
C GLN A 266 -15.96 -14.22 13.98
N TYR A 267 -15.71 -13.07 13.35
CA TYR A 267 -16.77 -12.23 12.78
C TYR A 267 -16.76 -12.29 11.25
N GLN A 268 -17.87 -12.75 10.67
CA GLN A 268 -18.05 -12.85 9.22
C GLN A 268 -17.82 -11.51 8.51
N TYR A 269 -18.23 -10.40 9.13
CA TYR A 269 -18.03 -9.05 8.62
C TYR A 269 -16.57 -8.78 8.19
N PHE A 270 -15.57 -9.22 8.96
CA PHE A 270 -14.17 -8.97 8.63
C PHE A 270 -13.60 -9.97 7.63
N VAL A 271 -14.14 -11.18 7.63
CA VAL A 271 -13.58 -12.33 6.94
C VAL A 271 -14.09 -12.45 5.51
N CYS A 272 -15.36 -12.12 5.30
CA CYS A 272 -16.00 -12.31 4.02
C CYS A 272 -15.50 -11.30 2.98
N PRO A 273 -15.28 -11.74 1.73
CA PRO A 273 -14.96 -10.84 0.63
C PRO A 273 -16.15 -9.92 0.35
N VAL A 274 -15.87 -8.74 -0.18
CA VAL A 274 -16.90 -7.76 -0.53
C VAL A 274 -17.43 -8.10 -1.92
N GLU A 275 -18.69 -8.52 -1.99
CA GLU A 275 -19.38 -8.82 -3.25
C GLU A 275 -20.56 -7.86 -3.48
N TYR A 276 -20.82 -7.53 -4.74
CA TYR A 276 -21.98 -6.74 -5.12
C TYR A 276 -23.17 -7.67 -5.40
N ASP A 277 -24.22 -7.54 -4.59
CA ASP A 277 -25.46 -8.28 -4.82
C ASP A 277 -26.36 -7.52 -5.80
N SER A 278 -26.59 -8.13 -6.96
CA SER A 278 -27.41 -7.59 -8.04
C SER A 278 -28.91 -7.56 -7.75
N GLU A 279 -29.39 -8.33 -6.77
CA GLU A 279 -30.80 -8.41 -6.40
C GLU A 279 -31.18 -7.29 -5.42
N THR A 280 -30.33 -7.03 -4.42
CA THR A 280 -30.58 -6.00 -3.41
C THR A 280 -29.94 -4.63 -3.74
N ASN A 281 -29.13 -4.55 -4.80
CA ASN A 281 -28.31 -3.38 -5.15
C ASN A 281 -27.48 -2.86 -3.97
N ARG A 282 -26.97 -3.78 -3.15
CA ARG A 282 -26.15 -3.47 -1.97
C ARG A 282 -24.89 -4.31 -1.99
N PHE A 283 -23.88 -3.79 -1.31
CA PHE A 283 -22.69 -4.55 -0.99
C PHE A 283 -23.00 -5.54 0.11
N ALA A 284 -22.86 -6.82 -0.19
CA ALA A 284 -23.01 -7.89 0.78
C ALA A 284 -21.64 -8.30 1.32
N VAL A 285 -21.58 -8.48 2.63
CA VAL A 285 -20.41 -9.04 3.35
C VAL A 285 -20.81 -10.32 4.10
N GLU A 286 -21.90 -10.94 3.66
CA GLU A 286 -22.43 -12.18 4.21
C GLU A 286 -22.02 -13.34 3.29
N CYS A 287 -21.18 -14.22 3.80
CA CYS A 287 -20.65 -15.37 3.06
C CYS A 287 -20.50 -16.57 3.99
N GLN A 288 -20.40 -17.77 3.42
CA GLN A 288 -19.89 -18.92 4.16
C GLN A 288 -18.37 -18.75 4.32
N PRO A 289 -17.83 -18.67 5.55
CA PRO A 289 -16.40 -18.44 5.76
C PRO A 289 -15.56 -19.53 5.08
N SER A 290 -14.50 -19.11 4.39
CA SER A 290 -13.51 -20.02 3.81
C SER A 290 -12.86 -20.89 4.89
N GLU A 291 -12.31 -22.04 4.50
CA GLU A 291 -11.61 -22.98 5.39
C GLU A 291 -10.50 -22.31 6.22
N LEU A 292 -9.94 -21.20 5.72
CA LEU A 292 -8.96 -20.35 6.40
C LEU A 292 -9.45 -19.77 7.73
N PHE A 293 -10.76 -19.62 7.86
CA PHE A 293 -11.45 -18.98 8.99
C PHE A 293 -12.40 -19.94 9.71
N VAL A 294 -12.26 -21.23 9.44
CA VAL A 294 -12.89 -22.30 10.22
C VAL A 294 -11.86 -22.86 11.19
N MET A 295 -12.23 -23.08 12.45
CA MET A 295 -11.30 -23.66 13.43
C MET A 295 -10.93 -25.08 13.05
N GLN A 296 -9.62 -25.35 13.00
CA GLN A 296 -9.07 -26.67 12.71
C GLN A 296 -8.22 -27.18 13.87
N GLU A 297 -8.13 -28.51 14.01
CA GLU A 297 -7.28 -29.16 15.00
C GLU A 297 -5.89 -29.45 14.43
N TYR A 298 -4.87 -28.82 15.00
CA TYR A 298 -3.48 -29.03 14.61
C TYR A 298 -2.75 -29.90 15.64
N ARG A 299 -1.94 -30.84 15.15
CA ARG A 299 -1.03 -31.64 15.97
C ARG A 299 0.28 -30.87 16.17
N LEU A 300 0.68 -30.71 17.43
CA LEU A 300 1.90 -29.97 17.76
C LEU A 300 3.16 -30.75 17.32
N PRO A 301 4.25 -30.07 16.90
CA PRO A 301 5.53 -30.71 16.64
C PRO A 301 6.06 -31.40 17.91
N ALA A 302 6.78 -32.53 17.76
CA ALA A 302 7.28 -33.33 18.89
C ALA A 302 8.08 -32.51 19.92
N ALA A 303 8.85 -31.51 19.46
CA ALA A 303 9.59 -30.59 20.33
C ALA A 303 8.66 -29.77 21.25
N LEU A 304 7.51 -29.32 20.74
CA LEU A 304 6.55 -28.53 21.52
C LEU A 304 5.71 -29.40 22.45
N GLN A 305 5.44 -30.66 22.10
CA GLN A 305 4.71 -31.60 22.95
C GLN A 305 5.45 -31.91 24.27
N ASN A 306 6.78 -31.88 24.24
CA ASN A 306 7.60 -32.09 25.45
C ASN A 306 7.54 -30.89 26.40
N VAL A 307 7.26 -29.69 25.88
CA VAL A 307 7.20 -28.43 26.65
C VAL A 307 5.77 -28.14 27.10
N LEU A 308 4.83 -28.19 26.17
CA LEU A 308 3.40 -27.99 26.40
C LEU A 308 2.76 -29.37 26.51
N ARG A 309 2.22 -29.72 27.68
CA ARG A 309 1.55 -31.02 27.97
C ARG A 309 0.32 -31.34 27.08
N TRP A 310 0.07 -30.60 26.02
CA TRP A 310 -1.04 -30.76 25.09
C TRP A 310 -0.55 -31.37 23.77
N LYS A 311 -1.35 -32.28 23.19
CA LYS A 311 -1.02 -32.95 21.91
C LYS A 311 -1.63 -32.25 20.69
N THR A 312 -2.76 -31.57 20.90
CA THR A 312 -3.51 -30.87 19.85
C THR A 312 -3.86 -29.46 20.29
N VAL A 313 -3.93 -28.54 19.34
CA VAL A 313 -4.37 -27.16 19.53
C VAL A 313 -5.41 -26.80 18.47
N LYS A 314 -6.48 -26.15 18.90
CA LYS A 314 -7.49 -25.58 18.02
C LYS A 314 -7.09 -24.16 17.68
N MET A 315 -6.94 -23.87 16.39
CA MET A 315 -6.64 -22.52 15.90
C MET A 315 -7.20 -22.33 14.51
N TYR A 316 -7.42 -21.07 14.13
CA TYR A 316 -7.75 -20.72 12.75
C TYR A 316 -6.48 -20.81 11.90
N PRO A 317 -6.53 -21.39 10.68
CA PRO A 317 -5.41 -21.36 9.76
C PRO A 317 -4.89 -19.93 9.51
N PHE A 318 -5.78 -18.94 9.48
CA PHE A 318 -5.43 -17.52 9.37
C PHE A 318 -4.46 -17.02 10.46
N GLN A 319 -4.42 -17.62 11.66
CA GLN A 319 -3.46 -17.24 12.70
C GLN A 319 -2.01 -17.55 12.27
N ILE A 320 -1.78 -18.64 11.54
CA ILE A 320 -0.46 -18.97 10.99
C ILE A 320 -0.04 -17.92 9.96
N HIS A 321 -0.96 -17.54 9.07
CA HIS A 321 -0.73 -16.48 8.09
C HIS A 321 -0.43 -15.14 8.78
N SER A 322 -1.17 -14.80 9.84
CA SER A 322 -0.91 -13.59 10.64
C SER A 322 0.48 -13.56 11.27
N VAL A 323 1.03 -14.71 11.68
CA VAL A 323 2.42 -14.81 12.18
C VAL A 323 3.42 -14.48 11.07
N ALA A 324 3.19 -14.97 9.84
CA ALA A 324 4.03 -14.61 8.69
C ALA A 324 3.95 -13.11 8.36
N LEU A 325 2.75 -12.54 8.38
CA LEU A 325 2.52 -11.10 8.20
C LEU A 325 3.22 -10.28 9.29
N SER A 326 3.11 -10.70 10.56
CA SER A 326 3.75 -10.05 11.71
C SER A 326 5.27 -10.08 11.64
N THR A 327 5.82 -11.21 11.18
CA THR A 327 7.26 -11.41 10.99
C THR A 327 7.78 -10.43 9.93
N PHE A 328 7.10 -10.33 8.79
CA PHE A 328 7.48 -9.37 7.75
C PHE A 328 7.33 -7.92 8.22
N ALA A 329 6.21 -7.57 8.85
CA ALA A 329 5.93 -6.22 9.32
C ALA A 329 6.97 -5.72 10.33
N SER A 330 7.53 -6.62 11.14
CA SER A 330 8.53 -6.28 12.14
C SER A 330 9.95 -6.26 11.58
N LEU A 331 10.30 -7.22 10.72
CA LEU A 331 11.66 -7.35 10.21
C LEU A 331 11.93 -6.42 9.02
N ILE A 332 11.02 -6.39 8.06
CA ILE A 332 11.17 -5.68 6.78
C ILE A 332 10.38 -4.37 6.77
N GLY A 333 9.20 -4.33 7.38
CA GLY A 333 8.36 -3.14 7.46
C GLY A 333 9.10 -1.85 7.88
N PRO A 334 9.98 -1.87 8.91
CA PRO A 334 10.68 -0.66 9.37
C PRO A 334 11.64 -0.07 8.33
N PHE A 335 12.07 -0.84 7.32
CA PHE A 335 12.89 -0.34 6.23
C PHE A 335 12.15 0.67 5.35
N GLY A 336 10.82 0.58 5.25
CA GLY A 336 10.00 1.60 4.59
C GLY A 336 10.12 2.96 5.29
N GLY A 337 10.03 2.96 6.62
CA GLY A 337 10.25 4.15 7.43
C GLY A 337 11.71 4.66 7.38
N PHE A 338 12.70 3.77 7.29
CA PHE A 338 14.10 4.19 7.08
C PHE A 338 14.31 4.85 5.72
N PHE A 339 13.71 4.29 4.67
CA PHE A 339 13.74 4.86 3.33
C PHE A 339 13.10 6.25 3.30
N ALA A 340 11.89 6.39 3.86
CA ALA A 340 11.21 7.68 3.96
C ALA A 340 12.01 8.69 4.80
N SER A 341 12.61 8.26 5.91
CA SER A 341 13.51 9.13 6.67
C SER A 341 14.73 9.55 5.88
N GLY A 342 15.35 8.65 5.10
CA GLY A 342 16.50 8.94 4.25
C GLY A 342 16.16 9.97 3.17
N PHE A 343 15.02 9.78 2.50
CA PHE A 343 14.47 10.73 1.54
C PHE A 343 14.32 12.12 2.15
N LYS A 344 13.71 12.23 3.35
CA LYS A 344 13.53 13.52 4.03
C LYS A 344 14.86 14.20 4.34
N ARG A 345 15.87 13.44 4.79
CA ARG A 345 17.22 13.99 5.04
C ARG A 345 17.93 14.43 3.77
N ALA A 346 17.77 13.72 2.67
CA ALA A 346 18.36 14.10 1.38
C ALA A 346 17.86 15.47 0.90
N PHE A 347 16.60 15.81 1.17
CA PHE A 347 16.01 17.12 0.84
C PHE A 347 16.06 18.15 1.98
N LYS A 348 16.81 17.87 3.06
CA LYS A 348 16.91 18.74 4.25
C LYS A 348 15.54 19.10 4.87
N ILE A 349 14.54 18.21 4.73
CA ILE A 349 13.23 18.35 5.37
C ILE A 349 13.10 17.37 6.55
N LYS A 350 12.16 17.66 7.46
CA LYS A 350 11.88 16.79 8.62
C LYS A 350 10.65 15.92 8.44
N ASP A 351 9.59 16.50 7.88
CA ASP A 351 8.26 15.92 7.67
C ASP A 351 7.85 16.18 6.22
N PHE A 352 7.04 15.31 5.61
CA PHE A 352 6.61 15.49 4.21
C PHE A 352 5.69 16.70 4.05
N ALA A 353 4.88 16.99 5.06
CA ALA A 353 3.99 18.15 5.11
C ALA A 353 3.60 18.50 6.55
N ASN A 354 2.86 19.60 6.73
CA ASN A 354 2.19 19.97 7.98
C ASN A 354 0.67 19.77 7.85
N THR A 355 0.26 18.62 7.31
CA THR A 355 -1.16 18.32 7.04
C THR A 355 -1.92 17.98 8.31
N ILE A 356 -1.29 17.24 9.24
CA ILE A 356 -1.84 16.91 10.55
C ILE A 356 -1.08 17.72 11.61
N PRO A 357 -1.70 18.73 12.24
CA PRO A 357 -1.04 19.59 13.21
C PRO A 357 -0.39 18.77 14.33
N GLY A 358 0.90 18.98 14.59
CA GLY A 358 1.63 18.24 15.63
C GLY A 358 2.03 16.80 15.28
N HIS A 359 1.56 16.24 14.15
CA HIS A 359 1.84 14.87 13.71
C HIS A 359 2.54 14.75 12.35
N GLY A 360 2.68 15.84 11.58
CA GLY A 360 3.41 15.85 10.30
C GLY A 360 2.51 15.63 9.09
N GLY A 361 3.05 15.03 8.03
CA GLY A 361 2.32 14.71 6.80
C GLY A 361 1.52 13.41 6.93
N ILE A 362 0.58 13.21 6.00
CA ILE A 362 -0.11 11.92 5.86
C ILE A 362 0.90 10.86 5.38
N MET A 363 1.81 11.22 4.46
CA MET A 363 2.85 10.31 3.98
C MET A 363 3.78 9.81 5.11
N ASP A 364 4.02 10.63 6.15
CA ASP A 364 4.80 10.23 7.34
C ASP A 364 4.13 9.11 8.16
N ARG A 365 2.87 8.76 7.89
CA ARG A 365 2.11 7.73 8.61
C ARG A 365 1.91 6.45 7.82
N PHE A 366 2.14 6.50 6.50
CA PHE A 366 1.93 5.38 5.59
C PHE A 366 3.24 4.84 4.99
N ASP A 367 4.40 5.36 5.39
CA ASP A 367 5.71 4.94 4.87
C ASP A 367 6.03 3.45 5.10
N CYS A 368 5.83 2.93 6.31
CA CYS A 368 5.93 1.50 6.61
C CYS A 368 4.77 0.69 5.99
N GLN A 369 3.59 1.31 5.86
CA GLN A 369 2.38 0.64 5.37
C GLN A 369 2.45 0.31 3.88
N TYR A 370 3.19 1.09 3.08
CA TYR A 370 3.37 0.82 1.65
C TYR A 370 4.08 -0.51 1.38
N LEU A 371 5.17 -0.80 2.09
CA LEU A 371 5.83 -2.11 1.95
C LEU A 371 4.90 -3.25 2.44
N MET A 372 4.14 -3.00 3.49
CA MET A 372 3.20 -3.99 4.02
C MET A 372 2.08 -4.30 3.03
N ALA A 373 1.50 -3.30 2.37
CA ALA A 373 0.43 -3.48 1.39
C ALA A 373 0.86 -4.37 0.22
N THR A 374 2.06 -4.11 -0.33
CA THR A 374 2.64 -4.95 -1.38
C THR A 374 2.86 -6.38 -0.91
N PHE A 375 3.42 -6.55 0.29
CA PHE A 375 3.68 -7.89 0.83
C PHE A 375 2.40 -8.69 1.03
N VAL A 376 1.36 -8.08 1.63
CA VAL A 376 0.07 -8.73 1.83
C VAL A 376 -0.53 -9.19 0.50
N HIS A 377 -0.46 -8.34 -0.53
CA HIS A 377 -0.99 -8.70 -1.85
C HIS A 377 -0.25 -9.90 -2.46
N VAL A 378 1.08 -9.85 -2.47
CA VAL A 378 1.91 -10.94 -2.97
C VAL A 378 1.69 -12.22 -2.15
N TYR A 379 1.53 -12.08 -0.84
CA TYR A 379 1.28 -13.19 0.07
C TYR A 379 -0.08 -13.85 -0.22
N ILE A 380 -1.14 -13.06 -0.38
CA ILE A 380 -2.46 -13.56 -0.76
C ILE A 380 -2.37 -14.27 -2.11
N ALA A 381 -1.80 -13.62 -3.12
CA ALA A 381 -1.67 -14.20 -4.46
C ALA A 381 -0.87 -15.51 -4.50
N SER A 382 0.10 -15.68 -3.60
CA SER A 382 1.00 -16.85 -3.60
C SER A 382 0.51 -18.00 -2.72
N PHE A 383 -0.08 -17.70 -1.55
CA PHE A 383 -0.36 -18.70 -0.52
C PHE A 383 -1.85 -18.89 -0.23
N ILE A 384 -2.69 -17.95 -0.64
CA ILE A 384 -4.12 -17.91 -0.24
C ILE A 384 -5.03 -18.11 -1.45
N ARG A 385 -4.75 -17.37 -2.54
CA ARG A 385 -5.64 -17.31 -3.70
C ARG A 385 -5.55 -18.61 -4.50
N GLY A 386 -6.56 -19.46 -4.35
CA GLY A 386 -6.85 -20.54 -5.29
C GLY A 386 -7.61 -20.04 -6.53
N PRO A 387 -7.66 -20.82 -7.62
CA PRO A 387 -8.50 -20.49 -8.77
C PRO A 387 -9.98 -20.48 -8.36
N ASN A 388 -10.66 -19.32 -8.46
CA ASN A 388 -12.08 -19.19 -8.16
C ASN A 388 -12.90 -19.93 -9.24
N PRO A 389 -13.62 -21.01 -8.92
CA PRO A 389 -14.35 -21.82 -9.90
C PRO A 389 -15.39 -21.02 -10.68
N SER A 390 -16.05 -20.05 -10.04
CA SER A 390 -17.05 -19.18 -10.68
C SER A 390 -16.42 -18.26 -11.71
N LYS A 391 -15.24 -17.69 -11.41
CA LYS A 391 -14.49 -16.84 -12.36
C LYS A 391 -13.98 -17.66 -13.54
N VAL A 392 -13.47 -18.87 -13.29
CA VAL A 392 -13.06 -19.82 -14.34
C VAL A 392 -14.25 -20.19 -15.22
N LEU A 393 -15.41 -20.48 -14.62
CA LEU A 393 -16.62 -20.81 -15.35
C LEU A 393 -17.09 -19.63 -16.22
N GLN A 394 -17.12 -18.41 -15.68
CA GLN A 394 -17.45 -17.22 -16.47
C GLN A 394 -16.51 -17.01 -17.66
N GLN A 395 -15.19 -17.23 -17.47
CA GLN A 395 -14.22 -17.17 -18.57
C GLN A 395 -14.53 -18.21 -19.64
N VAL A 396 -14.88 -19.44 -19.24
CA VAL A 396 -15.29 -20.49 -20.19
C VAL A 396 -16.57 -20.09 -20.94
N LEU A 397 -17.56 -19.53 -20.26
CA LEU A 397 -18.84 -19.12 -20.87
C LEU A 397 -18.71 -17.99 -21.91
N VAL A 398 -17.63 -17.21 -21.89
CA VAL A 398 -17.34 -16.16 -22.89
C VAL A 398 -16.72 -16.73 -24.17
N LEU A 399 -16.19 -17.97 -24.14
CA LEU A 399 -15.54 -18.59 -25.30
C LEU A 399 -16.55 -19.00 -26.38
N GLN A 400 -16.05 -19.29 -27.59
CA GLN A 400 -16.90 -19.83 -28.65
C GLN A 400 -17.46 -21.22 -28.27
N PRO A 401 -18.67 -21.61 -28.71
CA PRO A 401 -19.29 -22.88 -28.35
C PRO A 401 -18.41 -24.11 -28.59
N GLU A 402 -17.62 -24.12 -29.67
CA GLU A 402 -16.67 -25.20 -29.97
C GLU A 402 -15.57 -25.35 -28.91
N GLN A 403 -15.05 -24.22 -28.44
CA GLN A 403 -14.03 -24.18 -27.38
C GLN A 403 -14.62 -24.61 -26.03
N GLN A 404 -15.85 -24.18 -25.72
CA GLN A 404 -16.57 -24.63 -24.54
C GLN A 404 -16.74 -26.15 -24.52
N LEU A 405 -17.15 -26.73 -25.65
CA LEU A 405 -17.35 -28.17 -25.79
C LEU A 405 -16.03 -28.95 -25.64
N SER A 406 -14.95 -28.43 -26.21
CA SER A 406 -13.60 -29.01 -26.08
C SER A 406 -13.12 -29.03 -24.62
N ILE A 407 -13.29 -27.92 -23.89
CA ILE A 407 -12.96 -27.83 -22.46
C ILE A 407 -13.81 -28.81 -21.65
N PHE A 408 -15.12 -28.88 -21.92
CA PHE A 408 -16.01 -29.81 -21.24
C PHE A 408 -15.60 -31.28 -21.44
N ASN A 409 -15.29 -31.68 -22.68
CA ASN A 409 -14.88 -33.05 -22.99
C ASN A 409 -13.53 -33.41 -22.34
N THR A 410 -12.57 -32.47 -22.33
CA THR A 410 -11.26 -32.65 -21.67
C THR A 410 -11.40 -32.76 -20.16
N LEU A 411 -12.28 -31.95 -19.55
CA LEU A 411 -12.56 -32.03 -18.12
C LEU A 411 -13.26 -33.36 -17.79
N ARG A 412 -14.21 -33.78 -18.63
CA ARG A 412 -14.93 -35.06 -18.48
C ARG A 412 -13.97 -36.25 -18.54
N SER A 413 -13.07 -36.31 -19.51
CA SER A 413 -12.09 -37.42 -19.60
C SER A 413 -11.18 -37.45 -18.37
N HIS A 414 -10.66 -36.31 -17.93
CA HIS A 414 -9.84 -36.24 -16.71
C HIS A 414 -10.58 -36.70 -15.45
N LEU A 415 -11.87 -36.36 -15.32
CA LEU A 415 -12.69 -36.79 -14.19
C LEU A 415 -13.03 -38.29 -14.26
N GLN A 416 -13.14 -38.86 -15.45
CA GLN A 416 -13.29 -40.31 -15.66
C GLN A 416 -11.99 -41.05 -15.33
N ASP A 417 -10.83 -40.55 -15.76
CA ASP A 417 -9.51 -41.13 -15.44
C ASP A 417 -9.22 -41.13 -13.94
N LYS A 418 -9.70 -40.10 -13.22
CA LYS A 418 -9.63 -40.02 -11.75
C LYS A 418 -10.68 -40.86 -11.03
N GLY A 419 -11.59 -41.53 -11.75
CA GLY A 419 -12.67 -42.34 -11.17
C GLY A 419 -13.75 -41.54 -10.45
N ILE A 420 -13.84 -40.23 -10.69
CA ILE A 420 -14.85 -39.33 -10.07
C ILE A 420 -16.17 -39.41 -10.84
N LEU A 421 -16.11 -39.52 -12.17
CA LEU A 421 -17.28 -39.73 -13.03
C LEU A 421 -17.34 -41.20 -13.47
N PRO A 422 -18.53 -41.84 -13.47
CA PRO A 422 -18.68 -43.17 -14.02
C PRO A 422 -18.34 -43.19 -15.53
N PRO A 423 -17.80 -44.31 -16.05
CA PRO A 423 -17.58 -44.46 -17.48
C PRO A 423 -18.90 -44.32 -18.24
N PRO A 424 -18.87 -43.87 -19.50
CA PRO A 424 -20.09 -43.75 -20.29
C PRO A 424 -20.79 -45.11 -20.33
N ARG A 425 -22.08 -45.14 -19.97
CA ARG A 425 -22.88 -46.36 -20.10
C ARG A 425 -22.82 -46.78 -21.57
N PRO A 426 -22.59 -48.08 -21.87
CA PRO A 426 -22.71 -48.56 -23.23
C PRO A 426 -24.10 -48.20 -23.74
N GLU A 427 -24.17 -47.56 -24.91
CA GLU A 427 -25.44 -47.37 -25.59
C GLU A 427 -26.09 -48.74 -25.76
N ALA A 428 -27.27 -48.91 -25.17
CA ALA A 428 -28.07 -50.10 -25.39
C ALA A 428 -28.42 -50.11 -26.89
N GLN A 429 -27.78 -51.04 -27.61
CA GLN A 429 -28.04 -51.32 -29.03
C GLN A 429 -29.48 -51.76 -29.25
#